data_AF-A0A1P8M7W1-F1
#
_entry.id   AF-A0A1P8M7W1-F1
#
_cell.length_a   1.000
_cell.length_b   1.000
_cell.length_c   1.000
_cell.angle_alpha   90.00
_cell.angle_beta   90.00
_cell.angle_gamma   90.00
#
_symmetry.space_group_name_H-M   'P 1'
#
loop_
_entity.id
_entity.type
_entity.pdbx_description
1 polymer ?
#
loop_
_entity_poly.entity_id
_entity_poly.type
_entity_poly.pdbx_seq_one_letter_code
_entity_poly.pdbx_strand_id
1 'polypeptide(L)'
;MPHDLGTARGSSRYTVPAVFSRRPQPREIDLLHGTSTSRRLAEAGYSDIELRVSDRRLLITNTNLMDLKEGLAHLIGVILSEVSTQAARERTERAEELDALALIEEQRLESIRQAAAGIHFD
;
A
#
# COMPACT_ATOMS: atom_id res chain seq x y z
N MET A 1 -5.55 -21.66 10.46
CA MET A 1 -7.02 -21.57 10.69
C MET A 1 -7.30 -22.13 12.07
N PRO A 2 -8.34 -21.65 12.78
CA PRO A 2 -8.81 -22.29 14.01
C PRO A 2 -9.15 -23.76 13.77
N HIS A 3 -8.91 -24.61 14.78
CA HIS A 3 -9.04 -26.06 14.67
C HIS A 3 -10.47 -26.57 14.95
N ASP A 4 -11.34 -25.69 15.44
CA ASP A 4 -12.70 -25.93 15.90
C ASP A 4 -13.76 -25.34 14.95
N LEU A 5 -13.37 -24.88 13.76
CA LEU A 5 -14.27 -24.36 12.73
C LEU A 5 -15.38 -25.37 12.40
N GLY A 6 -16.63 -24.90 12.36
CA GLY A 6 -17.80 -25.73 12.06
C GLY A 6 -18.28 -26.61 13.22
N THR A 7 -17.68 -26.49 14.40
CA THR A 7 -18.17 -27.13 15.63
C THR A 7 -19.05 -26.20 16.45
N ALA A 8 -19.89 -26.76 17.33
CA ALA A 8 -20.76 -25.98 18.22
C ALA A 8 -19.98 -25.07 19.21
N ARG A 9 -18.67 -25.26 19.37
CA ARG A 9 -17.81 -24.43 20.24
C ARG A 9 -16.98 -23.41 19.47
N GLY A 10 -16.96 -23.49 18.14
CA GLY A 10 -16.15 -22.60 17.30
C GLY A 10 -16.67 -21.17 17.29
N SER A 11 -15.76 -20.20 17.35
CA SER A 11 -16.12 -18.78 17.21
C SER A 11 -16.76 -18.52 15.84
N SER A 12 -17.84 -17.73 15.82
CA SER A 12 -18.49 -17.29 14.58
C SER A 12 -17.61 -16.34 13.76
N ARG A 13 -16.60 -15.73 14.39
CA ARG A 13 -15.61 -14.85 13.76
C ARG A 13 -14.18 -15.24 14.12
N TYR A 14 -13.28 -15.18 13.14
CA TYR A 14 -11.89 -15.59 13.23
C TYR A 14 -11.02 -14.80 12.24
N THR A 15 -9.71 -15.02 12.31
CA THR A 15 -8.76 -14.47 11.34
C THR A 15 -8.64 -15.38 10.13
N VAL A 16 -8.86 -14.83 8.94
CA VAL A 16 -8.61 -15.48 7.67
C VAL A 16 -7.31 -14.94 7.06
N PRO A 17 -6.22 -15.73 7.04
CA PRO A 17 -5.02 -15.37 6.31
C PRO A 17 -5.21 -15.55 4.80
N ALA A 18 -4.82 -14.55 4.03
CA ALA A 18 -4.65 -14.60 2.58
C ALA A 18 -3.19 -14.33 2.21
N VAL A 19 -2.67 -15.01 1.19
CA VAL A 19 -1.29 -14.84 0.74
C VAL A 19 -1.24 -13.82 -0.39
N PHE A 20 -0.35 -12.84 -0.31
CA PHE A 20 -0.14 -11.92 -1.43
C PHE A 20 0.58 -12.63 -2.59
N SER A 21 0.16 -12.34 -3.82
CA SER A 21 0.79 -12.84 -5.05
C SER A 21 2.24 -12.34 -5.21
N ARG A 22 2.54 -11.15 -4.68
CA ARG A 22 3.88 -10.56 -4.58
C ARG A 22 4.10 -9.95 -3.20
N ARG A 23 5.35 -9.62 -2.87
CA ARG A 23 5.62 -8.88 -1.63
C ARG A 23 5.01 -7.47 -1.74
N PRO A 24 4.18 -7.03 -0.78
CA PRO A 24 3.69 -5.65 -0.75
C PRO A 24 4.84 -4.70 -0.42
N GLN A 25 4.84 -3.53 -1.05
CA GLN A 25 5.82 -2.47 -0.82
C GLN A 25 5.47 -1.71 0.47
N PRO A 26 6.44 -1.07 1.14
CA PRO A 26 6.18 -0.31 2.37
C PRO A 26 5.05 0.70 2.22
N ARG A 27 5.02 1.45 1.11
CA ARG A 27 3.96 2.44 0.87
C ARG A 27 2.57 1.82 0.71
N GLU A 28 2.48 0.62 0.14
CA GLU A 28 1.20 -0.09 0.02
C GLU A 28 0.69 -0.53 1.39
N ILE A 29 1.61 -0.95 2.28
CA ILE A 29 1.29 -1.30 3.66
C ILE A 29 0.78 -0.06 4.41
N ASP A 30 1.45 1.08 4.27
CA ASP A 30 1.03 2.33 4.90
C ASP A 30 -0.38 2.76 4.44
N LEU A 31 -0.64 2.73 3.13
CA LEU A 31 -1.94 3.06 2.56
C LEU A 31 -3.02 2.07 3.01
N LEU A 32 -2.70 0.79 3.09
CA LEU A 32 -3.63 -0.24 3.57
C LEU A 32 -3.99 -0.04 5.05
N HIS A 33 -3.05 0.39 5.89
CA HIS A 33 -3.29 0.74 7.30
C HIS A 33 -3.87 2.14 7.50
N GLY A 34 -4.03 2.91 6.43
CA GLY A 34 -4.65 4.24 6.46
C GLY A 34 -6.14 4.20 6.79
N THR A 35 -6.65 5.35 7.28
CA THR A 35 -8.06 5.53 7.64
C THR A 35 -9.02 5.41 6.47
N SER A 36 -8.55 5.57 5.24
CA SER A 36 -9.35 5.35 4.02
C SER A 36 -9.82 3.91 3.90
N THR A 37 -8.96 2.94 4.21
CA THR A 37 -9.29 1.51 4.17
C THR A 37 -10.36 1.16 5.19
N SER A 38 -10.17 1.56 6.45
CA SER A 38 -11.14 1.29 7.52
C SER A 38 -12.49 1.96 7.23
N ARG A 39 -12.49 3.18 6.69
CA ARG A 39 -13.71 3.88 6.29
C ARG A 39 -14.46 3.13 5.19
N ARG A 40 -13.78 2.65 4.15
CA ARG A 40 -14.41 1.87 3.07
C ARG A 40 -15.01 0.55 3.55
N LEU A 41 -14.31 -0.13 4.45
CA LEU A 41 -14.85 -1.34 5.08
C LEU A 41 -16.11 -1.01 5.89
N ALA A 42 -16.09 0.07 6.68
CA ALA A 42 -17.25 0.51 7.45
C ALA A 42 -18.44 0.93 6.56
N GLU A 43 -18.20 1.68 5.49
CA GLU A 43 -19.22 2.08 4.50
C GLU A 43 -19.89 0.87 3.83
N ALA A 44 -19.17 -0.25 3.71
CA ALA A 44 -19.69 -1.51 3.18
C ALA A 44 -20.29 -2.45 4.25
N GLY A 45 -20.43 -2.00 5.51
CA GLY A 45 -21.01 -2.78 6.61
C GLY A 45 -20.01 -3.69 7.36
N TYR A 46 -18.72 -3.54 7.11
CA TYR A 46 -17.62 -4.31 7.72
C TYR A 46 -16.82 -3.49 8.73
N SER A 47 -17.49 -2.72 9.60
CA SER A 47 -16.86 -1.78 10.55
C SER A 47 -15.89 -2.45 11.52
N ASP A 48 -16.14 -3.70 11.88
CA ASP A 48 -15.36 -4.40 12.89
C ASP A 48 -14.22 -5.23 12.30
N ILE A 49 -14.04 -5.20 10.96
CA ILE A 49 -13.02 -5.97 10.27
C ILE A 49 -11.71 -5.17 10.24
N GLU A 50 -10.62 -5.85 10.60
CA GLU A 50 -9.29 -5.26 10.60
C GLU A 50 -8.37 -6.00 9.62
N LEU A 51 -7.66 -5.23 8.80
CA LEU A 51 -6.67 -5.75 7.86
C LEU A 51 -5.25 -5.51 8.39
N ARG A 52 -4.50 -6.58 8.61
CA ARG A 52 -3.10 -6.53 9.05
C ARG A 52 -2.16 -7.21 8.07
N VAL A 53 -0.99 -6.64 7.83
CA VAL A 53 0.05 -7.31 7.04
C VAL A 53 1.04 -7.99 7.97
N SER A 54 1.28 -9.28 7.76
CA SER A 54 2.28 -10.06 8.49
C SER A 54 3.12 -10.83 7.49
N ASP A 55 4.36 -10.39 7.30
CA ASP A 55 5.28 -10.91 6.28
C ASP A 55 4.63 -10.90 4.88
N ARG A 56 4.32 -12.06 4.29
CA ARG A 56 3.68 -12.20 2.97
C ARG A 56 2.18 -12.47 3.03
N ARG A 57 1.56 -12.28 4.19
CA ARG A 57 0.13 -12.56 4.40
C ARG A 57 -0.64 -11.32 4.78
N LEU A 58 -1.83 -11.19 4.21
CA LEU A 58 -2.90 -10.35 4.71
C LEU A 58 -3.68 -11.14 5.76
N LEU A 59 -3.76 -10.61 6.98
CA LEU A 59 -4.58 -11.14 8.04
C LEU A 59 -5.88 -10.34 8.08
N ILE A 60 -6.99 -10.99 7.71
CA ILE A 60 -8.32 -10.41 7.75
C ILE A 60 -8.94 -10.84 9.07
N THR A 61 -9.02 -9.94 10.04
CA THR A 61 -9.41 -10.25 11.42
C THR A 61 -10.88 -9.94 11.65
N ASN A 62 -11.50 -10.68 12.58
CA ASN A 62 -12.90 -10.52 12.97
C ASN A 62 -13.89 -10.73 11.80
N THR A 63 -13.65 -11.76 11.00
CA THR A 63 -14.47 -12.13 9.84
C THR A 63 -14.79 -13.63 9.86
N ASN A 64 -15.41 -14.15 8.81
CA ASN A 64 -15.55 -15.57 8.56
C ASN A 64 -15.57 -15.86 7.04
N LEU A 65 -15.60 -17.13 6.65
CA LEU A 65 -15.65 -17.52 5.23
C LEU A 65 -16.95 -17.09 4.53
N MET A 66 -18.05 -16.92 5.27
CA MET A 66 -19.32 -16.48 4.71
C MET A 66 -19.24 -15.00 4.28
N ASP A 67 -18.75 -14.13 5.15
CA ASP A 67 -18.54 -12.70 4.85
C ASP A 67 -17.63 -12.54 3.61
N LEU A 68 -16.56 -13.34 3.54
CA LEU A 68 -15.66 -13.37 2.38
C LEU A 68 -16.37 -13.76 1.09
N LYS A 69 -17.22 -14.79 1.15
CA LYS A 69 -17.99 -15.26 0.00
C LYS A 69 -19.07 -14.25 -0.42
N GLU A 70 -19.72 -13.57 0.52
CA GLU A 70 -20.81 -12.62 0.25
C GLU A 70 -20.35 -11.25 -0.25
N GLY A 71 -19.05 -10.97 -0.27
CA GLY A 71 -18.55 -9.76 -0.92
C GLY A 71 -17.30 -9.17 -0.31
N LEU A 72 -16.93 -9.52 0.92
CA LEU A 72 -15.75 -8.96 1.57
C LEU A 72 -14.46 -9.27 0.80
N ALA A 73 -14.33 -10.48 0.23
CA ALA A 73 -13.15 -10.83 -0.56
C ALA A 73 -13.02 -9.95 -1.81
N HIS A 74 -14.13 -9.64 -2.46
CA HIS A 74 -14.15 -8.75 -3.63
C HIS A 74 -13.79 -7.32 -3.23
N LEU A 75 -14.40 -6.79 -2.17
CA LEU A 75 -14.10 -5.45 -1.63
C LEU A 75 -12.62 -5.30 -1.27
N ILE A 76 -12.05 -6.28 -0.56
CA ILE A 76 -10.62 -6.29 -0.23
C ILE A 76 -9.78 -6.30 -1.51
N GLY A 77 -10.14 -7.10 -2.52
CA GLY A 77 -9.45 -7.11 -3.80
C GLY A 77 -9.43 -5.74 -4.49
N VAL A 78 -10.56 -5.04 -4.49
CA VAL A 78 -10.68 -3.67 -5.04
C VAL A 78 -9.80 -2.69 -4.26
N ILE A 79 -9.86 -2.72 -2.92
CA ILE A 79 -8.99 -1.90 -2.05
C ILE A 79 -7.51 -2.13 -2.37
N LEU A 80 -7.06 -3.40 -2.47
CA LEU A 80 -5.68 -3.74 -2.75
C LEU A 80 -5.22 -3.27 -4.14
N SER A 81 -6.09 -3.34 -5.14
CA SER A 81 -5.82 -2.86 -6.50
C SER A 81 -5.61 -1.35 -6.53
N GLU A 82 -6.48 -0.60 -5.84
CA GLU A 82 -6.39 0.84 -5.73
C GLU A 82 -5.15 1.29 -4.93
N VAL A 83 -4.86 0.62 -3.80
CA VAL A 83 -3.65 0.86 -3.01
C VAL A 83 -2.39 0.66 -3.87
N SER A 84 -2.35 -0.42 -4.65
CA SER A 84 -1.22 -0.70 -5.56
C SER A 84 -1.08 0.40 -6.62
N THR A 85 -2.20 0.86 -7.18
CA THR A 85 -2.22 1.90 -8.21
C THR A 85 -1.76 3.24 -7.63
N GLN A 86 -2.24 3.60 -6.44
CA GLN A 86 -1.85 4.83 -5.77
C GLN A 86 -0.36 4.82 -5.41
N ALA A 87 0.14 3.73 -4.82
CA ALA A 87 1.56 3.61 -4.49
C ALA A 87 2.46 3.69 -5.73
N ALA A 88 2.03 3.11 -6.86
CA ALA A 88 2.76 3.19 -8.11
C ALA A 88 2.80 4.63 -8.66
N ARG A 89 1.67 5.35 -8.62
CA ARG A 89 1.59 6.76 -9.05
C ARG A 89 2.51 7.65 -8.23
N GLU A 90 2.40 7.59 -6.91
CA GLU A 90 3.23 8.42 -6.03
C GLU A 90 4.74 8.14 -6.20
N ARG A 91 5.11 6.89 -6.52
CA ARG A 91 6.50 6.55 -6.81
C ARG A 91 6.97 7.16 -8.13
N THR A 92 6.15 7.11 -9.17
CA THR A 92 6.47 7.72 -10.46
C THR A 92 6.57 9.23 -10.32
N GLU A 93 5.62 9.88 -9.65
CA GLU A 93 5.63 11.34 -9.40
C GLU A 93 6.92 11.78 -8.67
N ARG A 94 7.33 11.04 -7.65
CA ARG A 94 8.60 11.31 -6.93
C ARG A 94 9.83 11.11 -7.81
N ALA A 95 9.83 10.11 -8.70
CA ALA A 95 10.94 9.89 -9.60
C ALA A 95 11.06 11.05 -10.62
N GLU A 96 9.93 11.47 -11.19
CA GLU A 96 9.87 12.61 -12.11
C GLU A 96 10.33 13.92 -11.43
N GLU A 97 9.93 14.15 -10.18
CA GLU A 97 10.39 15.30 -9.39
C GLU A 97 11.91 15.29 -9.16
N LEU A 98 12.48 14.12 -8.80
CA LEU A 98 13.92 13.98 -8.60
C LEU A 98 14.71 14.17 -9.91
N ASP A 99 14.21 13.64 -11.03
CA ASP A 99 14.85 13.81 -12.33
C ASP A 99 14.83 15.28 -12.77
N ALA A 100 13.73 16.00 -12.52
CA ALA A 100 13.62 17.43 -12.80
C ALA A 100 14.62 18.25 -11.95
N LEU A 101 14.76 17.94 -10.65
CA LEU A 101 15.73 18.60 -9.78
C LEU A 101 17.18 18.30 -10.21
N ALA A 102 17.47 17.08 -10.64
CA ALA A 102 18.79 16.69 -11.14
C ALA A 102 19.18 17.50 -12.39
N LEU A 103 18.25 17.70 -13.32
CA LEU A 103 18.49 18.49 -14.53
C LEU A 103 18.79 19.96 -14.21
N ILE A 104 18.05 20.55 -13.26
CA ILE A 104 18.28 21.95 -12.83
C ILE A 104 19.68 22.09 -12.21
N GLU A 105 20.10 21.15 -11.37
CA GLU A 105 21.42 21.20 -10.75
C GLU A 105 22.54 20.97 -11.78
N GLU A 106 22.34 20.09 -12.77
CA GLU A 106 23.31 19.90 -13.85
C GLU A 106 23.54 21.19 -14.65
N GLN A 107 22.45 21.89 -15.01
CA GLN A 107 22.51 23.18 -15.71
C GLN A 107 23.23 24.25 -14.89
N ARG A 108 22.97 24.29 -13.57
CA ARG A 108 23.64 25.21 -12.65
C ARG A 108 25.13 24.92 -12.58
N LEU A 109 25.52 23.65 -12.43
CA LEU A 109 26.93 23.26 -12.37
C LEU A 109 27.67 23.57 -13.68
N GLU A 110 27.04 23.36 -14.83
CA GLU A 110 27.60 23.74 -16.12
C GLU A 110 27.80 25.26 -16.24
N SER A 111 26.82 26.05 -15.81
CA SER A 111 26.92 27.52 -15.78
C SER A 111 28.09 28.00 -14.90
N ILE A 112 28.30 27.35 -13.75
CA ILE A 112 29.42 27.65 -12.85
C ILE A 112 30.76 27.28 -13.51
N ARG A 113 30.86 26.12 -14.18
CA ARG A 113 32.09 25.72 -14.91
C ARG A 113 32.44 26.73 -16.00
N GLN A 114 31.45 27.18 -16.78
CA GLN A 114 31.65 28.18 -17.83
C GLN A 114 32.13 29.52 -17.27
N ALA A 115 31.53 29.98 -16.17
CA ALA A 115 31.95 31.22 -15.51
C ALA A 115 33.39 31.11 -14.98
N ALA A 116 33.75 29.99 -14.34
CA ALA A 116 35.09 29.75 -13.83
C ALA A 116 36.15 29.69 -14.94
N ALA A 117 35.83 29.07 -16.08
CA ALA A 117 36.73 29.00 -17.24
C ALA A 117 37.06 30.38 -17.83
N GLY A 118 36.25 31.41 -17.57
CA GLY A 118 36.50 32.78 -18.01
C GLY A 118 37.42 33.60 -17.09
N ILE A 119 37.77 33.11 -15.89
CA ILE A 119 38.58 33.87 -14.92
C ILE A 119 40.07 33.70 -15.23
N HIS A 120 40.77 34.81 -15.49
CA HIS A 120 42.21 34.86 -15.75
C HIS A 120 42.87 35.81 -14.73
N PHE A 121 44.04 35.45 -14.22
CA PHE A 121 44.82 36.26 -13.28
C PHE A 121 46.14 36.66 -13.96
N ASP A 122 46.13 37.81 -14.63
CA ASP A 122 47.35 38.46 -15.14
C ASP A 122 48.06 39.28 -14.05
#